data_AF-A0A9D2D6T4-F1
#
_entry.id   AF-A0A9D2D6T4-F1
#
_cell.length_a   1.000
_cell.length_b   1.000
_cell.length_c   1.000
_cell.angle_alpha   90.00
_cell.angle_beta   90.00
_cell.angle_gamma   90.00
#
_symmetry.space_group_name_H-M   'P 1'
#
loop_
_entity.id
_entity.type
_entity.pdbx_description
1 polymer ?
#
loop_
_entity_poly.entity_id
_entity_poly.type
_entity_poly.pdbx_seq_one_letter_code
_entity_poly.pdbx_strand_id
1 'polypeptide(L)'
;MSKKILVRLLVALSFLVAAVFFFLSVLEVEPFTEFSASWAGVIFAGVSGIALLFNAIGTKNSVTLKKLNVALSAVLLAVALVCLVSALALPQNWILPLILILVGVMLVLGILITGGKKWDEGDNHKAGYKNYYQRKEEEEKAKRKEENEK
;
A
#
# COMPACT_ATOMS: atom_id res chain seq x y z
N MET A 1 17.80 2.59 -10.29
CA MET A 1 16.78 3.35 -9.52
C MET A 1 16.44 2.60 -8.24
N SER A 2 16.18 3.29 -7.12
CA SER A 2 15.65 2.61 -5.93
C SER A 2 14.25 2.06 -6.24
N LYS A 3 13.90 0.87 -5.73
CA LYS A 3 12.59 0.24 -5.97
C LYS A 3 11.40 1.15 -5.60
N LYS A 4 11.60 2.06 -4.62
CA LYS A 4 10.61 3.05 -4.20
C LYS A 4 10.38 4.14 -5.25
N ILE A 5 11.42 4.55 -5.96
CA ILE A 5 11.34 5.56 -7.04
C ILE A 5 10.58 4.99 -8.23
N LEU A 6 10.83 3.72 -8.57
CA LEU A 6 10.14 3.05 -9.68
C LEU A 6 8.63 3.01 -9.48
N VAL A 7 8.15 2.67 -8.28
CA VAL A 7 6.70 2.66 -7.99
C VAL A 7 6.09 4.05 -8.12
N ARG A 8 6.73 5.07 -7.54
CA ARG A 8 6.24 6.45 -7.63
C ARG A 8 6.19 6.93 -9.07
N LEU A 9 7.21 6.59 -9.86
CA LEU A 9 7.28 6.91 -11.27
C LEU A 9 6.17 6.20 -12.06
N LEU A 10 5.90 4.93 -11.78
CA LEU A 10 4.79 4.21 -12.43
C LEU A 10 3.43 4.82 -12.13
N VAL A 11 3.18 5.23 -10.89
CA VAL A 11 1.92 5.90 -10.50
C VAL A 11 1.81 7.28 -11.17
N ALA A 12 2.88 8.05 -11.22
CA ALA A 12 2.88 9.36 -11.87
C ALA A 12 2.70 9.22 -13.39
N LEU A 13 3.39 8.26 -14.00
CA LEU A 13 3.31 8.02 -15.45
C LEU A 13 1.95 7.45 -15.85
N SER A 14 1.35 6.56 -15.05
CA SER A 14 0.02 6.02 -15.33
C SER A 14 -1.04 7.13 -15.32
N PHE A 15 -0.93 8.07 -14.37
CA PHE A 15 -1.79 9.25 -14.34
C PHE A 15 -1.59 10.12 -15.58
N LEU A 16 -0.33 10.42 -15.92
CA LEU A 16 -0.02 11.26 -17.07
C LEU A 16 -0.52 10.64 -18.38
N VAL A 17 -0.27 9.35 -18.60
CA VAL A 17 -0.74 8.63 -19.80
C VAL A 17 -2.26 8.63 -19.86
N ALA A 18 -2.94 8.29 -18.76
CA ALA A 18 -4.40 8.31 -18.70
C ALA A 18 -4.98 9.69 -18.99
N ALA A 19 -4.38 10.75 -18.44
CA ALA A 19 -4.81 12.13 -18.65
C ALA A 19 -4.58 12.59 -20.10
N VAL A 20 -3.41 12.30 -20.68
CA VAL A 20 -3.09 12.66 -22.06
C VAL A 20 -4.03 11.95 -23.04
N PHE A 21 -4.24 10.64 -22.89
CA PHE A 21 -5.13 9.91 -23.79
C PHE A 21 -6.58 10.36 -23.67
N PHE A 22 -7.04 10.63 -22.44
CA PHE A 22 -8.36 11.20 -22.22
C PHE A 22 -8.51 12.58 -22.86
N PHE A 23 -7.48 13.43 -22.76
CA PHE A 23 -7.51 14.76 -23.38
C PHE A 23 -7.50 14.68 -24.91
N LEU A 24 -6.70 13.78 -25.49
CA LEU A 24 -6.70 13.53 -26.93
C LEU A 24 -8.05 12.99 -27.42
N SER A 25 -8.74 12.18 -26.62
CA SER A 25 -10.10 11.72 -26.91
C SER A 25 -11.10 12.89 -26.95
N VAL A 26 -11.05 13.77 -25.94
CA VAL A 26 -11.92 14.97 -25.87
C VAL A 26 -11.67 15.92 -27.05
N LEU A 27 -10.44 15.96 -27.57
CA LEU A 27 -10.07 16.73 -28.76
C LEU A 27 -10.35 16.00 -30.09
N GLU A 28 -11.01 14.84 -30.04
CA GLU A 28 -11.35 14.02 -31.21
C GLU A 28 -10.15 13.64 -32.09
N VAL A 29 -8.98 13.48 -31.48
CA VAL A 29 -7.74 13.12 -32.20
C VAL A 29 -7.70 11.61 -32.44
N GLU A 30 -7.67 11.19 -33.70
CA GLU A 30 -7.48 9.77 -34.05
C GLU A 30 -6.09 9.26 -33.59
N PRO A 31 -5.97 8.03 -33.05
CA PRO A 31 -7.00 7.00 -32.84
C PRO A 31 -7.68 7.03 -31.46
N PHE A 32 -7.57 8.12 -30.70
CA PHE A 32 -8.02 8.20 -29.30
C PHE A 32 -9.51 8.57 -29.15
N THR A 33 -10.25 8.73 -30.23
CA THR A 33 -11.68 9.11 -30.24
C THR A 33 -12.56 8.13 -29.44
N GLU A 34 -12.26 6.83 -29.44
CA GLU A 34 -13.01 5.81 -28.69
C GLU A 34 -12.59 5.70 -27.20
N PHE A 35 -11.56 6.45 -26.79
CA PHE A 35 -10.99 6.34 -25.45
C PHE A 35 -11.85 7.06 -24.39
N SER A 36 -12.70 6.30 -23.71
CA SER A 36 -13.57 6.84 -22.67
C SER A 36 -12.85 7.13 -21.34
N ALA A 37 -13.50 7.93 -20.46
CA ALA A 37 -13.04 8.16 -19.09
C ALA A 37 -12.88 6.86 -18.29
N SER A 38 -13.69 5.84 -18.60
CA SER A 38 -13.59 4.52 -17.98
C SER A 38 -12.26 3.85 -18.31
N TRP A 39 -11.77 3.95 -19.56
CA TRP A 39 -10.44 3.45 -19.92
C TRP A 39 -9.31 4.21 -19.21
N ALA A 40 -9.43 5.53 -19.07
CA ALA A 40 -8.50 6.34 -18.28
C ALA A 40 -8.44 5.85 -16.82
N GLY A 41 -9.61 5.58 -16.23
CA GLY A 41 -9.75 5.01 -14.89
C GLY A 41 -9.10 3.64 -14.76
N VAL A 42 -9.29 2.73 -15.73
CA VAL A 42 -8.65 1.41 -15.76
C VAL A 42 -7.13 1.53 -15.76
N ILE A 43 -6.57 2.39 -16.62
CA ILE A 43 -5.11 2.56 -16.71
C ILE A 43 -4.56 3.10 -15.40
N PHE A 44 -5.09 4.21 -14.90
CA PHE A 44 -4.56 4.84 -13.70
C PHE A 44 -4.73 3.94 -12.48
N ALA A 45 -5.94 3.47 -12.20
CA ALA A 45 -6.24 2.69 -11.01
C ALA A 45 -5.62 1.28 -11.09
N GLY A 46 -5.64 0.64 -12.26
CA GLY A 46 -5.05 -0.68 -12.47
C GLY A 46 -3.53 -0.66 -12.31
N VAL A 47 -2.83 0.21 -13.04
CA VAL A 47 -1.36 0.29 -12.98
C VAL A 47 -0.91 0.73 -11.58
N SER A 48 -1.57 1.72 -10.98
CA SER A 48 -1.23 2.18 -9.63
C SER A 48 -1.50 1.12 -8.58
N GLY A 49 -2.63 0.40 -8.69
CA GLY A 49 -2.98 -0.70 -7.81
C GLY A 49 -1.95 -1.82 -7.85
N ILE A 50 -1.50 -2.22 -9.04
CA ILE A 50 -0.45 -3.23 -9.21
C ILE A 50 0.89 -2.72 -8.68
N ALA A 51 1.26 -1.47 -8.98
CA ALA A 51 2.52 -0.88 -8.53
C ALA A 51 2.61 -0.81 -7.00
N LEU A 52 1.52 -0.45 -6.32
CA LEU A 52 1.44 -0.44 -4.86
C LEU A 52 1.52 -1.84 -4.26
N LEU A 53 0.94 -2.86 -4.92
CA LEU A 53 1.06 -4.25 -4.49
C LEU A 53 2.53 -4.71 -4.53
N PHE A 54 3.24 -4.44 -5.62
CA PHE A 54 4.68 -4.72 -5.71
C PHE A 54 5.50 -3.92 -4.70
N ASN A 55 5.10 -2.69 -4.40
CA ASN A 55 5.72 -1.90 -3.35
C ASN A 55 5.56 -2.55 -1.97
N ALA A 56 4.37 -3.10 -1.67
CA ALA A 56 4.13 -3.82 -0.42
C ALA A 56 5.06 -5.04 -0.28
N ILE A 57 5.23 -5.81 -1.37
CA ILE A 57 6.15 -6.96 -1.41
C ILE A 57 7.61 -6.51 -1.19
N GLY A 58 8.02 -5.42 -1.84
CA GLY A 58 9.40 -4.91 -1.79
C GLY A 58 9.77 -4.12 -0.53
N THR A 59 8.78 -3.71 0.28
CA THR A 59 9.00 -2.92 1.50
C THR A 59 9.59 -3.79 2.61
N LYS A 60 10.80 -3.44 3.08
CA LYS A 60 11.45 -4.09 4.22
C LYS A 60 11.20 -3.29 5.51
N ASN A 61 11.13 -3.97 6.65
CA ASN A 61 11.12 -3.41 8.01
C ASN A 61 9.94 -2.48 8.39
N SER A 62 8.78 -2.58 7.73
CA SER A 62 7.57 -1.90 8.21
C SER A 62 6.30 -2.65 7.83
N VAL A 63 5.68 -3.30 8.83
CA VAL A 63 4.39 -3.98 8.65
C VAL A 63 3.27 -2.97 8.36
N THR A 64 3.31 -1.80 8.99
CA THR A 64 2.33 -0.73 8.80
C THR A 64 2.31 -0.24 7.35
N LEU A 65 3.48 0.04 6.76
CA LEU A 65 3.57 0.47 5.36
C LEU A 65 3.13 -0.63 4.39
N LYS A 66 3.43 -1.90 4.70
CA LYS A 66 2.95 -3.04 3.91
C LYS A 66 1.42 -3.11 3.91
N LYS A 67 0.78 -3.04 5.08
CA LYS A 67 -0.69 -3.07 5.21
C LYS A 67 -1.34 -1.92 4.46
N LEU A 68 -0.80 -0.70 4.60
CA LEU A 68 -1.31 0.47 3.89
C LEU A 68 -1.22 0.29 2.36
N ASN A 69 -0.07 -0.15 1.85
CA ASN A 69 0.11 -0.37 0.41
C ASN A 69 -0.81 -1.46 -0.14
N VAL A 70 -1.02 -2.56 0.61
CA VAL A 70 -1.98 -3.63 0.22
C VAL A 70 -3.41 -3.09 0.22
N ALA A 71 -3.80 -2.34 1.24
CA ALA A 71 -5.14 -1.76 1.33
C ALA A 71 -5.42 -0.77 0.18
N LEU A 72 -4.49 0.16 -0.07
CA LEU A 72 -4.59 1.10 -1.19
C LEU A 72 -4.60 0.39 -2.54
N SER A 73 -3.79 -0.64 -2.71
CA SER A 73 -3.81 -1.49 -3.90
C SER A 73 -5.17 -2.14 -4.10
N ALA A 74 -5.77 -2.70 -3.05
CA ALA A 74 -7.06 -3.38 -3.14
C ALA A 74 -8.18 -2.41 -3.58
N VAL A 75 -8.20 -1.22 -2.99
CA VAL A 75 -9.18 -0.17 -3.35
C VAL A 75 -9.00 0.26 -4.80
N LEU A 76 -7.76 0.54 -5.23
CA LEU A 76 -7.50 0.95 -6.61
C LEU A 76 -7.83 -0.14 -7.63
N LEU A 77 -7.52 -1.41 -7.32
CA LEU A 77 -7.88 -2.53 -8.18
C LEU A 77 -9.40 -2.75 -8.24
N ALA A 78 -10.12 -2.51 -7.15
CA ALA A 78 -11.59 -2.57 -7.16
C ALA A 78 -12.18 -1.45 -8.04
N VAL A 79 -11.64 -0.23 -7.95
CA VAL A 79 -12.01 0.88 -8.86
C VAL A 79 -11.69 0.51 -10.30
N ALA A 80 -10.52 -0.07 -10.58
CA ALA A 80 -10.14 -0.50 -11.92
C ALA A 80 -11.11 -1.54 -12.48
N LEU A 81 -11.59 -2.50 -11.67
CA LEU A 81 -12.61 -3.47 -12.07
C LEU A 81 -13.95 -2.81 -12.43
N VAL A 82 -14.40 -1.84 -11.62
CA VAL A 82 -15.63 -1.09 -11.91
C VAL A 82 -15.50 -0.31 -13.22
N CYS A 83 -14.38 0.37 -13.41
CA CYS A 83 -14.08 1.09 -14.65
C CYS A 83 -14.00 0.11 -15.84
N LEU A 84 -13.45 -1.09 -15.67
CA LEU A 84 -13.33 -2.09 -16.72
C LEU A 84 -14.68 -2.66 -17.14
N VAL A 85 -15.56 -2.96 -16.17
CA VAL A 85 -16.95 -3.36 -16.46
C VAL A 85 -17.67 -2.27 -17.25
N SER A 86 -17.51 -1.00 -16.86
CA SER A 86 -18.07 0.14 -17.59
C SER A 86 -17.48 0.28 -19.01
N ALA A 87 -16.16 0.16 -19.16
CA ALA A 87 -15.48 0.33 -20.43
C ALA A 87 -15.82 -0.78 -21.45
N LEU A 88 -15.99 -2.02 -20.97
CA LEU A 88 -16.38 -3.17 -21.79
C LEU A 88 -17.90 -3.33 -21.94
N ALA A 89 -18.70 -2.41 -21.38
CA ALA A 89 -20.15 -2.50 -21.34
C ALA A 89 -20.67 -3.85 -20.79
N LEU A 90 -19.97 -4.42 -19.80
CA LEU A 90 -20.34 -5.69 -19.18
C LEU A 90 -21.58 -5.53 -18.28
N PRO A 91 -22.37 -6.60 -18.08
CA PRO A 91 -23.56 -6.53 -17.23
C PRO A 91 -23.20 -6.20 -15.77
N GLN A 92 -23.93 -5.28 -15.14
CA GLN A 92 -23.61 -4.74 -13.81
C GLN A 92 -23.64 -5.79 -12.69
N ASN A 93 -24.38 -6.88 -12.87
CA ASN A 93 -24.42 -7.99 -11.91
C ASN A 93 -23.06 -8.72 -11.77
N TRP A 94 -22.10 -8.49 -12.66
CA TRP A 94 -20.73 -9.02 -12.54
C TRP A 94 -19.84 -8.22 -11.60
N ILE A 95 -20.18 -6.96 -11.27
CA ILE A 95 -19.34 -6.06 -10.47
C ILE A 95 -19.08 -6.67 -9.08
N LEU A 96 -20.13 -7.05 -8.37
CA LEU A 96 -20.03 -7.55 -6.99
C LEU A 96 -19.26 -8.89 -6.91
N PRO A 97 -19.55 -9.91 -7.74
CA PRO A 97 -18.75 -11.14 -7.78
C PRO A 97 -17.26 -10.90 -8.03
N LEU A 98 -16.91 -10.03 -8.99
CA LEU A 98 -15.52 -9.73 -9.30
C LEU A 98 -14.80 -9.03 -8.15
N ILE A 99 -15.46 -8.08 -7.49
CA ILE A 99 -14.92 -7.41 -6.30
C ILE A 99 -14.73 -8.42 -5.15
N LEU A 100 -15.67 -9.33 -4.92
CA LEU A 100 -15.55 -10.34 -3.88
C LEU A 100 -14.35 -11.28 -4.12
N ILE A 101 -14.15 -11.72 -5.36
CA ILE A 101 -12.97 -12.50 -5.76
C ILE A 101 -11.70 -11.69 -5.49
N LEU A 102 -11.66 -10.43 -5.91
CA LEU A 102 -10.51 -9.55 -5.69
C LEU A 102 -10.22 -9.39 -4.19
N VAL A 103 -11.24 -9.15 -3.36
CA VAL A 103 -11.09 -9.02 -1.91
C VAL A 103 -10.52 -10.30 -1.31
N GLY A 104 -11.03 -11.47 -1.72
CA GLY A 104 -10.49 -12.77 -1.29
C GLY A 104 -9.00 -12.92 -1.61
N VAL A 105 -8.60 -12.60 -2.85
CA VAL A 105 -7.20 -12.63 -3.28
C VAL A 105 -6.35 -11.64 -2.47
N MET A 106 -6.82 -10.41 -2.30
CA MET A 106 -6.10 -9.37 -1.57
C MET A 106 -5.95 -9.66 -0.08
N LEU A 107 -6.92 -10.35 0.54
CA LEU A 107 -6.80 -10.83 1.92
C LEU A 107 -5.70 -11.88 2.05
N VAL A 108 -5.67 -12.88 1.16
CA VAL A 108 -4.63 -13.92 1.14
C VAL A 108 -3.25 -13.28 0.91
N LEU A 109 -3.13 -12.40 -0.09
CA LEU A 109 -1.89 -11.67 -0.35
C LEU A 109 -1.49 -10.77 0.84
N GLY A 110 -2.45 -10.12 1.48
CA GLY A 110 -2.22 -9.30 2.67
C GLY A 110 -1.60 -10.10 3.80
N ILE A 111 -2.12 -11.30 4.10
CA ILE A 111 -1.57 -12.20 5.11
C ILE A 111 -0.15 -12.64 4.74
N LEU A 112 0.08 -13.05 3.49
CA LEU A 112 1.40 -13.52 3.02
C LEU A 112 2.45 -12.40 3.05
N ILE A 113 2.10 -11.19 2.62
CA ILE A 113 3.02 -10.05 2.53
C ILE A 113 3.35 -9.50 3.93
N THR A 114 2.37 -9.51 4.84
CA THR A 114 2.51 -8.93 6.19
C THR A 114 2.93 -9.93 7.28
N GLY A 115 2.85 -11.24 7.01
CA GLY A 115 3.11 -12.34 7.97
C GLY A 115 4.56 -12.60 8.36
N GLY A 116 5.50 -11.70 8.07
CA GLY A 116 6.87 -11.79 8.57
C GLY A 116 6.95 -11.46 10.06
N LYS A 117 7.59 -12.31 10.87
CA LYS A 117 7.81 -12.07 12.31
C LYS A 117 8.30 -10.64 12.54
N LYS A 118 7.64 -9.94 13.48
CA LYS A 118 8.14 -8.71 14.10
C LYS A 118 9.44 -9.05 14.84
N TRP A 119 10.55 -9.20 14.13
CA TRP A 119 11.84 -9.45 14.76
C TRP A 119 12.38 -8.19 15.46
N ASP A 120 11.63 -7.09 15.37
CA ASP A 120 12.00 -5.75 15.83
C ASP A 120 10.96 -5.15 16.81
N GLU A 121 10.02 -5.96 17.33
CA GLU A 121 9.51 -5.66 18.68
C GLU A 121 10.67 -5.98 19.63
N GLY A 122 11.59 -5.03 19.75
CA GLY A 122 12.70 -5.11 20.69
C GLY A 122 12.16 -5.53 22.06
N ASP A 123 12.95 -6.30 22.78
CA ASP A 123 12.60 -6.82 24.11
C ASP A 123 12.02 -5.76 25.07
N ASN A 124 12.21 -4.47 24.79
CA ASN A 124 11.60 -3.30 25.41
C ASN A 124 10.06 -3.30 25.48
N HIS A 125 9.36 -4.12 24.69
CA HIS A 125 7.89 -4.27 24.80
C HIS A 125 7.43 -5.47 25.64
N LYS A 126 8.36 -6.27 26.19
CA LYS A 126 8.00 -7.33 27.14
C LYS A 126 7.58 -6.71 28.48
N ALA A 127 6.50 -7.23 29.06
CA ALA A 127 6.09 -6.86 30.43
C ALA A 127 7.25 -7.14 31.39
N GLY A 128 7.81 -6.08 31.99
CA GLY A 128 8.96 -6.15 32.90
C GLY A 128 10.29 -5.64 32.35
N TYR A 129 10.37 -5.24 31.07
CA TYR A 129 11.61 -4.68 30.52
C TYR A 129 11.80 -3.22 30.95
N LYS A 130 12.85 -2.95 31.73
CA LYS A 130 13.19 -1.59 32.18
C LYS A 130 13.95 -0.84 31.08
N ASN A 131 13.41 0.31 30.66
CA ASN A 131 14.07 1.17 29.68
C ASN A 131 15.42 1.69 30.22
N TYR A 132 16.31 2.13 29.33
CA TYR A 132 17.65 2.63 29.71
C TYR A 132 17.58 3.72 30.79
N TYR A 133 16.64 4.65 30.66
CA TYR A 133 16.41 5.71 31.66
C TYR A 133 15.97 5.16 33.02
N GLN A 134 15.10 4.14 33.04
CA GLN A 134 14.67 3.50 34.29
C GLN A 134 15.82 2.74 34.96
N ARG A 135 16.70 2.09 34.19
CA ARG A 135 17.92 1.45 34.72
C ARG A 135 18.89 2.47 35.30
N LYS A 136 19.08 3.61 34.64
CA LYS A 136 19.96 4.68 35.13
C LYS A 136 19.43 5.37 36.38
N GLU A 137 18.12 5.58 36.48
CA GLU A 137 17.51 6.12 37.70
C GLU A 137 17.63 5.16 38.90
N GLU A 138 17.53 3.85 38.67
CA GLU A 138 17.74 2.85 39.73
C GLU A 138 19.21 2.78 40.17
N GLU A 139 20.15 2.81 39.22
CA GLU A 139 21.59 2.88 39.53
C GLU A 139 21.95 4.15 40.32
N GLU A 140 21.39 5.31 39.96
CA GLU A 140 21.62 6.54 40.72
C GLU A 140 20.99 6.49 42.11
N LYS A 141 19.79 5.93 42.26
CA LYS A 141 19.15 5.77 43.57
C LYS A 141 19.91 4.79 44.46
N ALA A 142 20.48 3.73 43.90
CA ALA A 142 21.31 2.77 44.63
C ALA A 142 22.60 3.45 45.14
N LYS A 143 23.29 4.21 44.28
CA LYS A 143 24.51 4.95 44.67
C LYS A 143 24.25 5.98 45.76
N ARG A 144 23.15 6.73 45.69
CA ARG A 144 22.78 7.71 46.75
C ARG A 144 22.45 7.04 48.08
N LYS A 145 21.91 5.81 48.07
CA LYS A 145 21.69 5.05 49.30
C LYS A 145 23.00 4.56 49.91
N GLU A 146 23.91 4.01 49.09
CA GLU A 146 25.23 3.58 49.54
C GLU A 146 26.09 4.74 50.06
N GLU A 147 25.93 5.95 49.52
CA GLU A 147 26.60 7.16 50.02
C GLU A 147 25.99 7.69 51.33
N ASN A 148 24.69 7.52 51.55
CA ASN A 148 24.01 7.96 52.79
C ASN A 148 24.12 6.94 53.94
N GLU A 149 24.46 5.69 53.64
CA GLU A 149 24.67 4.61 54.64
C GLU A 149 26.15 4.46 55.06
N LYS A 150 27.05 5.30 54.53
CA LYS A 150 28.45 5.46 54.98
C LYS A 150 28.60 6.67 55.90
#